data_AF-A0A5J4F7E8-F1
#
_entry.id   AF-A0A5J4F7E8-F1
#
_cell.length_a   1.000
_cell.length_b   1.000
_cell.length_c   1.000
_cell.angle_alpha   90.00
_cell.angle_beta   90.00
_cell.angle_gamma   90.00
#
_symmetry.space_group_name_H-M   'P 1'
#
loop_
_entity.id
_entity.type
_entity.pdbx_description
1 polymer ?
#
loop_
_entity_poly.entity_id
_entity_poly.type
_entity_poly.pdbx_seq_one_letter_code
_entity_poly.pdbx_strand_id
1 'polypeptide(L)'
;MRKLFSAFFLAALITTPVILPSPALSEVRQERVQFKAGTSGTTIQGKIKGGQVVQYLIRANAGQNISLAFNSDNGGASFNLFAPGKVPGKDAAMVIGSNAGNTYEGILPADGDYTIQVGLIRNSARNNEVANYRLKIFISNYYDQSDAKVPGTNYHATGSVTCSMGDGKPAGSCPFGVTRRGNGSADVTVTKPDGRKRIIFFEKGKAIGYDVSQADSGAFSASKEGDIYFIRIGKERYEIFEAIIFGG
;
A
#
# COMPACT_ATOMS: atom_id res chain seq x y z
N MET A 1 11.17 -82.32 -58.77
CA MET A 1 10.66 -80.96 -58.53
C MET A 1 10.73 -80.67 -57.03
N ARG A 2 11.76 -79.95 -56.57
CA ARG A 2 11.94 -79.55 -55.16
C ARG A 2 11.35 -78.15 -54.97
N LYS A 3 10.36 -78.00 -54.09
CA LYS A 3 9.81 -76.68 -53.70
C LYS A 3 10.65 -76.12 -52.54
N LEU A 4 11.28 -74.96 -52.77
CA LEU A 4 12.03 -74.21 -51.78
C LEU A 4 11.08 -73.42 -50.87
N PHE A 5 11.30 -73.53 -49.55
CA PHE A 5 10.72 -72.67 -48.52
C PHE A 5 11.39 -71.28 -48.56
N SER A 6 10.60 -70.20 -48.52
CA SER A 6 11.09 -68.86 -48.19
C SER A 6 10.45 -68.41 -46.88
N ALA A 7 11.27 -68.31 -45.84
CA ALA A 7 10.91 -67.75 -44.54
C ALA A 7 11.10 -66.23 -44.58
N PHE A 8 10.02 -65.47 -44.45
CA PHE A 8 10.06 -64.03 -44.22
C PHE A 8 10.39 -63.77 -42.74
N PHE A 9 11.58 -63.25 -42.46
CA PHE A 9 11.93 -62.69 -41.16
C PHE A 9 11.40 -61.25 -41.07
N LEU A 10 10.34 -61.04 -40.30
CA LEU A 10 9.87 -59.70 -39.91
C LEU A 10 10.73 -59.23 -38.72
N ALA A 11 11.67 -58.32 -38.95
CA ALA A 11 12.40 -57.65 -37.87
C ALA A 11 11.51 -56.55 -37.28
N ALA A 12 10.94 -56.78 -36.10
CA ALA A 12 10.19 -55.78 -35.35
C ALA A 12 11.16 -54.78 -34.70
N LEU A 13 11.18 -53.55 -35.19
CA LEU A 13 11.98 -52.45 -34.65
C LEU A 13 11.31 -51.95 -33.35
N ILE A 14 11.86 -52.32 -32.20
CA ILE A 14 11.39 -51.84 -30.89
C ILE A 14 11.89 -50.40 -30.71
N THR A 15 11.04 -49.42 -31.02
CA THR A 15 11.32 -48.01 -30.74
C THR A 15 11.06 -47.74 -29.25
N THR A 16 12.13 -47.60 -28.46
CA THR A 16 12.00 -47.11 -27.09
C THR A 16 11.63 -45.63 -27.10
N PRO A 17 10.55 -45.21 -26.40
CA PRO A 17 10.21 -43.81 -26.31
C PRO A 17 11.30 -43.08 -25.53
N VAL A 18 11.95 -42.11 -26.18
CA VAL A 18 12.88 -41.19 -25.52
C VAL A 18 12.05 -40.21 -24.70
N ILE A 19 12.04 -40.36 -23.38
CA ILE A 19 11.44 -39.39 -22.45
C ILE A 19 12.43 -38.24 -22.33
N LEU A 20 12.22 -37.18 -23.12
CA LEU A 20 12.97 -35.93 -22.95
C LEU A 20 12.46 -35.23 -21.67
N PRO A 21 13.35 -34.79 -20.76
CA PRO A 21 12.93 -33.99 -19.61
C PRO A 21 12.27 -32.71 -20.14
N SER A 22 10.97 -32.57 -19.87
CA SER A 22 10.27 -31.32 -20.16
C SER A 22 10.82 -30.23 -19.23
N PRO A 23 11.17 -29.04 -19.74
CA PRO A 23 11.51 -27.93 -18.86
C PRO A 23 10.30 -27.68 -17.96
N ALA A 24 10.50 -27.75 -16.63
CA ALA A 24 9.47 -27.40 -15.68
C ALA A 24 9.09 -25.94 -15.93
N LEU A 25 7.94 -25.71 -16.59
CA LEU A 25 7.34 -24.39 -16.65
C LEU A 25 7.16 -23.92 -15.21
N SER A 26 7.67 -22.72 -14.91
CA SER A 26 7.45 -22.05 -13.63
C SER A 26 5.96 -22.08 -13.34
N GLU A 27 5.57 -22.81 -12.29
CA GLU A 27 4.18 -22.97 -11.90
C GLU A 27 3.68 -21.62 -11.38
N VAL A 28 2.86 -20.94 -12.18
CA VAL A 28 2.19 -19.69 -11.80
C VAL A 28 0.80 -20.04 -11.30
N ARG A 29 0.59 -19.90 -9.99
CA ARG A 29 -0.71 -20.03 -9.37
C ARG A 29 -1.37 -18.66 -9.24
N GLN A 30 -2.64 -18.54 -9.61
CA GLN A 30 -3.43 -17.32 -9.43
C GLN A 30 -4.47 -17.52 -8.32
N GLU A 31 -4.59 -16.54 -7.43
CA GLU A 31 -5.55 -16.55 -6.32
C GLU A 31 -6.24 -15.20 -6.21
N ARG A 32 -7.59 -15.20 -6.21
CA ARG A 32 -8.34 -13.98 -5.91
C ARG A 32 -8.41 -13.76 -4.40
N VAL A 33 -7.98 -12.60 -3.96
CA VAL A 33 -8.07 -12.17 -2.56
C VAL A 33 -9.39 -11.46 -2.36
N GLN A 34 -10.13 -11.90 -1.36
CA GLN A 34 -11.33 -11.24 -0.86
C GLN A 34 -11.17 -11.02 0.64
N PHE A 35 -11.57 -9.86 1.11
CA PHE A 35 -11.63 -9.60 2.55
C PHE A 35 -12.92 -10.16 3.12
N LYS A 36 -12.89 -10.45 4.43
CA LYS A 36 -14.11 -10.79 5.14
C LYS A 36 -15.01 -9.55 5.15
N ALA A 37 -16.32 -9.76 5.17
CA ALA A 37 -17.26 -8.65 5.30
C ALA A 37 -16.92 -7.82 6.55
N GLY A 38 -16.86 -6.50 6.39
CA GLY A 38 -16.49 -5.58 7.47
C GLY A 38 -14.98 -5.48 7.75
N THR A 39 -14.11 -6.13 6.98
CA THR A 39 -12.65 -5.97 7.13
C THR A 39 -12.02 -5.28 5.93
N SER A 40 -11.01 -4.46 6.20
CA SER A 40 -10.24 -3.73 5.18
C SER A 40 -8.92 -4.41 4.84
N GLY A 41 -8.73 -5.65 5.29
CA GLY A 41 -7.50 -6.38 5.05
C GLY A 41 -7.58 -7.85 5.41
N THR A 42 -6.48 -8.55 5.10
CA THR A 42 -6.29 -9.96 5.40
C THR A 42 -4.79 -10.28 5.54
N THR A 43 -4.51 -11.46 6.08
CA THR A 43 -3.16 -12.02 6.14
C THR A 43 -3.17 -13.39 5.48
N ILE A 44 -2.35 -13.54 4.45
CA ILE A 44 -2.18 -14.79 3.72
C ILE A 44 -0.89 -15.44 4.19
N GLN A 45 -0.95 -16.73 4.48
CA GLN A 45 0.24 -17.56 4.74
C GLN A 45 0.40 -18.48 3.55
N GLY A 46 1.64 -18.63 3.07
CA GLY A 46 1.91 -19.41 1.87
C GLY A 46 3.30 -19.99 1.87
N LYS A 47 3.55 -20.82 0.85
CA LYS A 47 4.82 -21.47 0.59
C LYS A 47 5.10 -21.46 -0.90
N ILE A 48 6.34 -21.17 -1.27
CA ILE A 48 6.85 -21.31 -2.64
C ILE A 48 8.16 -22.08 -2.61
N LYS A 49 8.46 -22.79 -3.70
CA LYS A 49 9.71 -23.50 -3.91
C LYS A 49 10.25 -23.27 -5.32
N GLY A 50 11.55 -23.03 -5.42
CA GLY A 50 12.25 -22.88 -6.69
C GLY A 50 11.59 -21.83 -7.60
N GLY A 51 11.23 -22.24 -8.81
CA GLY A 51 10.59 -21.37 -9.79
C GLY A 51 9.10 -21.10 -9.57
N GLN A 52 8.49 -21.54 -8.47
CA GLN A 52 7.06 -21.29 -8.23
C GLN A 52 6.76 -19.81 -7.99
N VAL A 53 5.65 -19.35 -8.55
CA VAL A 53 5.15 -17.98 -8.42
C VAL A 53 3.68 -18.01 -8.03
N VAL A 54 3.28 -17.13 -7.11
CA VAL A 54 1.87 -16.92 -6.77
C VAL A 54 1.47 -15.50 -7.11
N GLN A 55 0.37 -15.33 -7.84
CA GLN A 55 -0.20 -14.05 -8.22
C GLN A 55 -1.53 -13.86 -7.47
N TYR A 56 -1.53 -12.97 -6.50
CA TYR A 56 -2.72 -12.59 -5.74
C TYR A 56 -3.42 -11.43 -6.44
N LEU A 57 -4.65 -11.66 -6.89
CA LEU A 57 -5.51 -10.65 -7.52
C LEU A 57 -6.38 -9.99 -6.45
N ILE A 58 -6.23 -8.69 -6.28
CA ILE A 58 -7.03 -7.90 -5.33
C ILE A 58 -7.75 -6.78 -6.06
N ARG A 59 -9.08 -6.75 -5.95
CA ARG A 59 -9.90 -5.67 -6.49
C ARG A 59 -9.73 -4.44 -5.60
N ALA A 60 -9.41 -3.31 -6.21
CA ALA A 60 -9.30 -2.03 -5.55
C ALA A 60 -9.73 -0.89 -6.48
N ASN A 61 -9.96 0.28 -5.91
CA ASN A 61 -10.34 1.48 -6.61
C ASN A 61 -9.22 2.52 -6.54
N ALA A 62 -9.15 3.40 -7.53
CA ALA A 62 -8.30 4.57 -7.52
C ALA A 62 -8.56 5.41 -6.27
N GLY A 63 -7.51 5.94 -5.65
CA GLY A 63 -7.60 6.75 -4.44
C GLY A 63 -7.66 5.95 -3.13
N GLN A 64 -7.79 4.61 -3.17
CA GLN A 64 -7.59 3.78 -1.99
C GLN A 64 -6.10 3.74 -1.61
N ASN A 65 -5.78 3.67 -0.32
CA ASN A 65 -4.42 3.41 0.15
C ASN A 65 -4.26 1.90 0.33
N ILE A 66 -3.23 1.33 -0.29
CA ILE A 66 -2.83 -0.05 -0.05
C ILE A 66 -1.64 -0.07 0.90
N SER A 67 -1.66 -0.97 1.87
CA SER A 67 -0.51 -1.32 2.70
C SER A 67 -0.20 -2.81 2.53
N LEU A 68 1.05 -3.09 2.13
CA LEU A 68 1.60 -4.42 1.95
C LEU A 68 2.76 -4.64 2.91
N ALA A 69 2.76 -5.77 3.60
CA ALA A 69 3.92 -6.22 4.37
C ALA A 69 4.17 -7.70 4.09
N PHE A 70 5.34 -8.00 3.55
CA PHE A 70 5.75 -9.35 3.18
C PHE A 70 6.88 -9.82 4.10
N ASN A 71 6.65 -10.93 4.79
CA ASN A 71 7.64 -11.56 5.69
C ASN A 71 7.88 -12.98 5.23
N SER A 72 9.14 -13.40 5.20
CA SER A 72 9.56 -14.72 4.72
C SER A 72 10.70 -15.25 5.59
N ASP A 73 10.77 -16.57 5.76
CA ASP A 73 11.93 -17.24 6.37
C ASP A 73 13.13 -17.36 5.40
N ASN A 74 12.93 -16.98 4.13
CA ASN A 74 13.96 -16.93 3.09
C ASN A 74 14.10 -15.50 2.56
N GLY A 75 15.30 -14.92 2.68
CA GLY A 75 15.63 -13.57 2.23
C GLY A 75 15.64 -13.37 0.71
N GLY A 76 15.62 -14.45 -0.06
CA GLY A 76 15.44 -14.43 -1.51
C GLY A 76 13.98 -14.31 -1.96
N ALA A 77 13.01 -14.35 -1.03
CA ALA A 77 11.60 -14.18 -1.38
C ALA A 77 11.17 -12.71 -1.33
N SER A 78 10.35 -12.30 -2.30
CA SER A 78 9.83 -10.93 -2.37
C SER A 78 8.48 -10.89 -3.09
N PHE A 79 7.86 -9.70 -3.12
CA PHE A 79 6.68 -9.41 -3.91
C PHE A 79 6.93 -8.31 -4.95
N ASN A 80 6.13 -8.27 -6.00
CA ASN A 80 5.98 -7.14 -6.92
C ASN A 80 4.50 -6.77 -7.01
N LEU A 81 4.17 -5.47 -7.03
CA LEU A 81 2.81 -4.97 -7.24
C LEU A 81 2.66 -4.41 -8.65
N PHE A 82 1.63 -4.86 -9.36
CA PHE A 82 1.30 -4.41 -10.71
C PHE A 82 -0.07 -3.73 -10.73
N ALA A 83 -0.16 -2.63 -11.49
CA ALA A 83 -1.42 -1.92 -11.73
C ALA A 83 -2.41 -2.79 -12.53
N PRO A 84 -3.71 -2.46 -12.51
CA PRO A 84 -4.71 -3.07 -13.40
C PRO A 84 -4.26 -3.05 -14.86
N GLY A 85 -4.38 -4.20 -15.52
CA GLY A 85 -4.00 -4.38 -16.93
C GLY A 85 -2.49 -4.56 -17.19
N LYS A 86 -1.62 -4.47 -16.18
CA LYS A 86 -0.19 -4.74 -16.30
C LYS A 86 0.11 -6.23 -16.11
N VAL A 87 0.89 -6.81 -17.02
CA VAL A 87 1.17 -8.25 -17.06
C VAL A 87 2.57 -8.54 -16.50
N PRO A 88 2.70 -9.30 -15.39
CA PRO A 88 4.00 -9.69 -14.86
C PRO A 88 4.86 -10.40 -15.91
N GLY A 89 6.12 -9.95 -16.03
CA GLY A 89 7.06 -10.45 -17.04
C GLY A 89 6.98 -9.78 -18.42
N LYS A 90 5.95 -8.96 -18.67
CA LYS A 90 5.85 -8.11 -19.88
C LYS A 90 5.89 -6.62 -19.56
N ASP A 91 5.19 -6.22 -18.50
CA ASP A 91 5.14 -4.85 -18.02
C ASP A 91 6.01 -4.66 -16.78
N ALA A 92 6.34 -3.39 -16.49
CA ALA A 92 6.97 -3.02 -15.23
C ALA A 92 5.97 -3.09 -14.05
N ALA A 93 6.47 -3.55 -12.90
CA ALA A 93 5.76 -3.42 -11.63
C ALA A 93 5.77 -1.96 -11.18
N MET A 94 4.70 -1.51 -10.52
CA MET A 94 4.69 -0.21 -9.84
C MET A 94 5.46 -0.23 -8.53
N VAL A 95 5.60 -1.41 -7.90
CA VAL A 95 6.41 -1.61 -6.70
C VAL A 95 7.21 -2.88 -6.85
N ILE A 96 8.50 -2.78 -6.54
CA ILE A 96 9.42 -3.92 -6.43
C ILE A 96 9.77 -4.07 -4.95
N GLY A 97 9.23 -5.10 -4.31
CA GLY A 97 9.31 -5.29 -2.86
C GLY A 97 10.74 -5.38 -2.35
N SER A 98 11.65 -5.99 -3.11
CA SER A 98 13.07 -6.12 -2.75
C SER A 98 13.77 -4.75 -2.64
N ASN A 99 13.28 -3.73 -3.34
CA ASN A 99 13.83 -2.38 -3.28
C ASN A 99 13.19 -1.55 -2.15
N ALA A 100 12.11 -2.04 -1.54
CA ALA A 100 11.30 -1.36 -0.54
C ALA A 100 11.28 -2.10 0.82
N GLY A 101 12.30 -2.92 1.09
CA GLY A 101 12.38 -3.69 2.33
C GLY A 101 11.21 -4.67 2.54
N ASN A 102 10.60 -5.16 1.45
CA ASN A 102 9.41 -6.01 1.45
C ASN A 102 8.19 -5.39 2.15
N THR A 103 8.09 -4.06 2.12
CA THR A 103 6.92 -3.30 2.58
C THR A 103 6.52 -2.25 1.56
N TYR A 104 5.25 -1.84 1.55
CA TYR A 104 4.78 -0.73 0.73
C TYR A 104 3.53 -0.12 1.33
N GLU A 105 3.44 1.20 1.29
CA GLU A 105 2.22 1.95 1.55
C GLU A 105 2.06 3.01 0.45
N GLY A 106 0.87 3.14 -0.13
CA GLY A 106 0.62 4.14 -1.15
C GLY A 106 -0.76 4.15 -1.77
N ILE A 107 -1.08 5.28 -2.40
CA ILE A 107 -2.35 5.50 -3.08
C ILE A 107 -2.38 4.75 -4.41
N LEU A 108 -3.44 3.98 -4.61
CA LEU A 108 -3.69 3.23 -5.82
C LEU A 108 -4.14 4.17 -6.95
N PRO A 109 -3.48 4.16 -8.13
CA PRO A 109 -3.74 5.13 -9.18
C PRO A 109 -4.94 4.81 -10.08
N ALA A 110 -5.53 3.61 -10.01
CA ALA A 110 -6.54 3.15 -10.97
C ALA A 110 -7.53 2.18 -10.34
N ASP A 111 -8.74 2.13 -10.89
CA ASP A 111 -9.72 1.10 -10.57
C ASP A 111 -9.34 -0.21 -11.25
N GLY A 112 -9.46 -1.33 -10.54
CA GLY A 112 -9.31 -2.65 -11.15
C GLY A 112 -8.71 -3.71 -10.24
N ASP A 113 -8.33 -4.82 -10.86
CA ASP A 113 -7.61 -5.88 -10.17
C ASP A 113 -6.11 -5.61 -10.22
N TYR A 114 -5.53 -5.35 -9.07
CA TYR A 114 -4.09 -5.30 -8.89
C TYR A 114 -3.53 -6.70 -8.74
N THR A 115 -2.31 -6.92 -9.24
CA THR A 115 -1.61 -8.20 -9.07
C THR A 115 -0.45 -8.05 -8.11
N ILE A 116 -0.48 -8.79 -7.00
CA ILE A 116 0.67 -8.96 -6.10
C ILE A 116 1.34 -10.28 -6.46
N GLN A 117 2.47 -10.22 -7.15
CA GLN A 117 3.25 -11.39 -7.54
C GLN A 117 4.27 -11.71 -6.46
N VAL A 118 4.20 -12.90 -5.86
CA VAL A 118 5.17 -13.43 -4.89
C VAL A 118 6.04 -14.50 -5.54
N GLY A 119 7.36 -14.41 -5.34
CA GLY A 119 8.32 -15.36 -5.92
C GLY A 119 9.70 -15.25 -5.28
N LEU A 120 10.60 -16.15 -5.70
CA LEU A 120 12.02 -16.12 -5.34
C LEU A 120 12.84 -15.35 -6.39
N ILE A 121 13.87 -14.64 -5.93
CA ILE A 121 14.90 -14.10 -6.82
C ILE A 121 15.61 -15.22 -7.57
N ARG A 122 16.20 -14.88 -8.72
CA ARG A 122 16.74 -15.85 -9.68
C ARG A 122 17.71 -16.88 -9.07
N ASN A 123 18.57 -16.45 -8.15
CA ASN A 123 19.53 -17.34 -7.49
C ASN A 123 18.82 -18.39 -6.62
N SER A 124 17.98 -17.95 -5.69
CA SER A 124 17.21 -18.84 -4.81
C SER A 124 16.28 -19.77 -5.58
N ALA A 125 15.65 -19.27 -6.65
CA ALA A 125 14.79 -20.07 -7.52
C ALA A 125 15.57 -21.22 -8.21
N ARG A 126 16.76 -20.92 -8.75
CA ARG A 126 17.64 -21.92 -9.38
C ARG A 126 18.17 -22.97 -8.42
N ASN A 127 18.42 -22.55 -7.17
CA ASN A 127 18.85 -23.43 -6.10
C ASN A 127 17.69 -24.27 -5.52
N ASN A 128 16.48 -24.15 -6.09
CA ASN A 128 15.29 -24.87 -5.64
C ASN A 128 14.96 -24.64 -4.15
N GLU A 129 15.31 -23.45 -3.66
CA GLU A 129 15.08 -23.07 -2.26
C GLU A 129 13.59 -22.98 -1.95
N VAL A 130 13.26 -23.05 -0.67
CA VAL A 130 11.90 -22.95 -0.16
C VAL A 130 11.76 -21.65 0.63
N ALA A 131 10.61 -21.01 0.52
CA ALA A 131 10.21 -19.89 1.36
C ALA A 131 8.81 -20.13 1.92
N ASN A 132 8.69 -20.13 3.24
CA ASN A 132 7.41 -19.96 3.92
C ASN A 132 7.24 -18.48 4.21
N TYR A 133 6.08 -17.92 3.87
CA TYR A 133 5.86 -16.49 3.96
C TYR A 133 4.50 -16.13 4.52
N ARG A 134 4.42 -14.87 4.94
CA ARG A 134 3.20 -14.17 5.34
C ARG A 134 3.10 -12.86 4.55
N LEU A 135 2.02 -12.72 3.78
CA LEU A 135 1.66 -11.51 3.06
C LEU A 135 0.47 -10.85 3.77
N LYS A 136 0.70 -9.69 4.37
CA LYS A 136 -0.37 -8.84 4.91
C LYS A 136 -0.80 -7.86 3.84
N ILE A 137 -2.10 -7.79 3.60
CA ILE A 137 -2.72 -6.87 2.63
C ILE A 137 -3.77 -6.09 3.38
N PHE A 138 -3.67 -4.77 3.32
CA PHE A 138 -4.68 -3.86 3.84
C PHE A 138 -5.00 -2.85 2.74
N ILE A 139 -6.27 -2.64 2.45
CA ILE A 139 -6.74 -1.57 1.56
C ILE A 139 -7.74 -0.78 2.37
N SER A 140 -7.37 0.44 2.72
CA SER A 140 -8.34 1.42 3.18
C SER A 140 -8.73 2.30 2.01
N ASN A 141 -9.97 2.79 2.04
CA ASN A 141 -10.21 4.06 1.38
C ASN A 141 -9.33 5.07 2.13
N TYR A 142 -8.36 5.70 1.45
CA TYR A 142 -7.59 6.80 2.05
C TYR A 142 -8.48 8.03 2.33
N TYR A 143 -9.76 7.91 2.00
CA TYR A 143 -10.86 8.65 2.55
C TYR A 143 -11.58 7.72 3.52
N ASP A 144 -11.44 7.92 4.83
CA ASP A 144 -12.46 7.44 5.77
C ASP A 144 -13.75 8.21 5.48
N GLN A 145 -14.45 7.79 4.43
CA GLN A 145 -15.69 8.36 3.92
C GLN A 145 -16.88 7.92 4.78
N SER A 146 -16.69 7.81 6.09
CA SER A 146 -17.78 7.71 7.06
C SER A 146 -18.12 9.08 7.65
N ASP A 147 -17.19 10.03 7.58
CA ASP A 147 -17.40 11.37 8.10
C ASP A 147 -18.03 12.26 7.02
N ALA A 148 -19.17 12.88 7.35
CA ALA A 148 -19.91 13.68 6.40
C ALA A 148 -19.07 14.91 6.01
N LYS A 149 -19.01 15.23 4.72
CA LYS A 149 -18.42 16.50 4.29
C LYS A 149 -19.37 17.65 4.57
N VAL A 150 -18.83 18.78 5.00
CA VAL A 150 -19.57 20.04 5.03
C VAL A 150 -19.96 20.40 3.58
N PRO A 151 -21.26 20.59 3.28
CA PRO A 151 -21.72 20.88 1.91
C PRO A 151 -20.95 22.03 1.26
N GLY A 152 -20.52 21.83 0.01
CA GLY A 152 -19.76 22.84 -0.73
C GLY A 152 -18.27 22.91 -0.38
N THR A 153 -17.75 22.00 0.45
CA THR A 153 -16.32 21.95 0.80
C THR A 153 -15.75 20.53 0.67
N ASN A 154 -14.43 20.42 0.81
CA ASN A 154 -13.73 19.13 0.94
C ASN A 154 -13.45 18.74 2.40
N TYR A 155 -13.97 19.50 3.37
CA TYR A 155 -13.71 19.28 4.79
C TYR A 155 -14.80 18.42 5.41
N HIS A 156 -14.41 17.60 6.39
CA HIS A 156 -15.35 16.82 7.20
C HIS A 156 -15.93 17.64 8.35
N ALA A 157 -15.20 18.64 8.83
CA ALA A 157 -15.74 19.66 9.73
C ALA A 157 -15.11 21.01 9.43
N THR A 158 -15.85 22.07 9.69
CA THR A 158 -15.37 23.45 9.66
C THR A 158 -15.77 24.14 10.95
N GLY A 159 -15.09 25.23 11.27
CA GLY A 159 -15.36 26.02 12.46
C GLY A 159 -14.24 27.02 12.68
N SER A 160 -13.98 27.35 13.95
CA SER A 160 -12.87 28.23 14.31
C SER A 160 -11.97 27.60 15.36
N VAL A 161 -10.67 27.92 15.28
CA VAL A 161 -9.65 27.62 16.28
C VAL A 161 -9.05 28.91 16.83
N THR A 162 -8.53 28.88 18.05
CA THR A 162 -7.70 29.98 18.56
C THR A 162 -6.38 30.00 17.79
N CYS A 163 -5.98 31.17 17.30
CA CYS A 163 -4.73 31.35 16.58
C CYS A 163 -4.06 32.68 16.96
N SER A 164 -2.73 32.72 16.96
CA SER A 164 -1.97 33.98 17.09
C SER A 164 -0.84 33.98 16.08
N MET A 165 -0.65 35.09 15.38
CA MET A 165 0.43 35.26 14.40
C MET A 165 1.71 35.83 15.03
N GLY A 166 1.71 36.04 16.36
CA GLY A 166 2.82 36.64 17.10
C GLY A 166 2.79 38.17 17.16
N ASP A 167 3.96 38.75 17.45
CA ASP A 167 4.22 40.20 17.48
C ASP A 167 3.37 41.00 18.48
N GLY A 168 3.04 40.40 19.63
CA GLY A 168 2.27 41.04 20.70
C GLY A 168 0.78 41.22 20.39
N LYS A 169 0.31 40.74 19.23
CA LYS A 169 -1.10 40.74 18.89
C LYS A 169 -1.84 39.70 19.74
N PRO A 170 -3.04 40.03 20.26
CA PRO A 170 -3.85 39.07 20.99
C PRO A 170 -4.21 37.89 20.10
N ALA A 171 -4.45 36.74 20.72
CA ALA A 171 -4.99 35.59 20.00
C ALA A 171 -6.35 35.95 19.39
N GLY A 172 -6.56 35.52 18.16
CA GLY A 172 -7.79 35.69 17.41
C GLY A 172 -8.46 34.35 17.11
N SER A 173 -9.58 34.43 16.40
CA SER A 173 -10.33 33.27 15.90
C SER A 173 -10.00 33.07 14.42
N CYS A 174 -9.39 31.93 14.08
CA CYS A 174 -9.09 31.58 12.69
C CYS A 174 -10.06 30.50 12.20
N PRO A 175 -10.69 30.66 11.02
CA PRO A 175 -11.48 29.61 10.40
C PRO A 175 -10.61 28.39 10.11
N PHE A 176 -11.14 27.19 10.39
CA PHE A 176 -10.50 25.94 9.99
C PHE A 176 -11.44 25.09 9.13
N GLY A 177 -10.82 24.21 8.37
CA GLY A 177 -11.44 23.01 7.83
C GLY A 177 -10.52 21.82 8.06
N VAL A 178 -11.08 20.66 8.41
CA VAL A 178 -10.30 19.44 8.67
C VAL A 178 -10.63 18.34 7.67
N THR A 179 -9.58 17.72 7.14
CA THR A 179 -9.67 16.49 6.36
C THR A 179 -9.14 15.34 7.22
N ARG A 180 -10.03 14.57 7.85
CA ARG A 180 -9.68 13.37 8.62
C ARG A 180 -9.35 12.23 7.65
N ARG A 181 -8.24 11.54 7.94
CA ARG A 181 -7.71 10.41 7.16
C ARG A 181 -7.81 9.07 7.90
N GLY A 182 -8.44 9.07 9.09
CA GLY A 182 -8.63 7.90 9.92
C GLY A 182 -7.51 7.63 10.92
N ASN A 183 -7.78 6.82 11.94
CA ASN A 183 -6.81 6.41 12.98
C ASN A 183 -6.08 7.59 13.66
N GLY A 184 -6.77 8.72 13.87
CA GLY A 184 -6.18 9.94 14.44
C GLY A 184 -5.24 10.70 13.50
N SER A 185 -5.23 10.36 12.21
CA SER A 185 -4.55 11.12 11.17
C SER A 185 -5.50 12.13 10.54
N ALA A 186 -5.07 13.38 10.38
CA ALA A 186 -5.89 14.45 9.81
C ALA A 186 -5.02 15.59 9.28
N ASP A 187 -5.55 16.33 8.32
CA ASP A 187 -4.94 17.56 7.82
C ASP A 187 -5.84 18.73 8.22
N VAL A 188 -5.38 19.55 9.17
CA VAL A 188 -6.13 20.71 9.66
C VAL A 188 -5.67 21.94 8.89
N THR A 189 -6.54 22.46 8.02
CA THR A 189 -6.30 23.69 7.28
C THR A 189 -6.85 24.88 8.05
N VAL A 190 -5.99 25.78 8.50
CA VAL A 190 -6.34 27.03 9.19
C VAL A 190 -6.17 28.20 8.22
N THR A 191 -7.18 29.07 8.11
CA THR A 191 -7.11 30.33 7.35
C THR A 191 -6.66 31.44 8.28
N LYS A 192 -5.47 31.99 8.02
CA LYS A 192 -4.86 33.08 8.80
C LYS A 192 -5.63 34.38 8.60
N PRO A 193 -5.45 35.39 9.48
CA PRO A 193 -6.12 36.69 9.35
C PRO A 193 -5.84 37.43 8.03
N ASP A 194 -4.72 37.13 7.37
CA ASP A 194 -4.35 37.70 6.06
C ASP A 194 -4.90 36.90 4.87
N GLY A 195 -5.73 35.88 5.12
CA GLY A 195 -6.33 35.02 4.11
C GLY A 195 -5.45 33.88 3.62
N ARG A 196 -4.17 33.83 4.01
CA ARG A 196 -3.30 32.68 3.67
C ARG A 196 -3.71 31.45 4.46
N LYS A 197 -3.45 30.27 3.91
CA LYS A 197 -3.72 29.00 4.56
C LYS A 197 -2.47 28.46 5.25
N ARG A 198 -2.70 27.68 6.30
CA ARG A 198 -1.73 26.86 7.02
C ARG A 198 -2.30 25.46 7.12
N ILE A 199 -1.56 24.44 6.74
CA ILE A 199 -1.96 23.04 6.95
C ILE A 199 -1.10 22.46 8.07
N ILE A 200 -1.73 21.90 9.08
CA ILE A 200 -1.08 21.20 10.19
C ILE A 200 -1.41 19.71 10.04
N PHE A 201 -0.36 18.88 9.98
CA PHE A 201 -0.47 17.45 9.74
C PHE A 201 -0.53 16.69 11.06
N PHE A 202 -1.51 15.81 11.19
CA PHE A 202 -1.66 14.87 12.27
C PHE A 202 -1.48 13.44 11.79
N GLU A 203 -0.78 12.62 12.59
CA GLU A 203 -0.67 11.17 12.43
C GLU A 203 -0.83 10.49 13.78
N LYS A 204 -1.67 9.45 13.84
CA LYS A 204 -1.89 8.65 15.05
C LYS A 204 -2.19 9.50 16.30
N GLY A 205 -2.97 10.57 16.13
CA GLY A 205 -3.36 11.49 17.20
C GLY A 205 -2.27 12.48 17.63
N LYS A 206 -1.21 12.67 16.83
CA LYS A 206 -0.11 13.60 17.13
C LYS A 206 0.09 14.57 15.99
N ALA A 207 0.29 15.85 16.30
CA ALA A 207 0.72 16.82 15.31
C ALA A 207 2.19 16.59 14.97
N ILE A 208 2.46 16.25 13.72
CA ILE A 208 3.79 15.83 13.24
C ILE A 208 4.49 16.89 12.39
N GLY A 209 3.77 17.89 11.89
CA GLY A 209 4.36 18.94 11.07
C GLY A 209 3.33 19.87 10.43
N TYR A 210 3.77 20.58 9.40
CA TYR A 210 2.95 21.57 8.70
C TYR A 210 3.43 21.77 7.25
N ASP A 211 2.63 22.47 6.43
CA ASP A 211 2.97 22.86 5.05
C ASP A 211 4.07 23.94 5.02
N VAL A 212 5.33 23.50 5.07
CA VAL A 212 6.48 24.41 5.09
C VAL A 212 6.55 25.26 3.82
N SER A 213 6.71 26.57 3.99
CA SER A 213 6.98 27.53 2.94
C SER A 213 8.33 28.24 3.18
N GLN A 214 8.90 28.83 2.13
CA GLN A 214 10.17 29.58 2.21
C GLN A 214 10.08 30.82 3.14
N ALA A 215 8.87 31.29 3.43
CA ALA A 215 8.62 32.41 4.35
C ALA A 215 8.57 31.98 5.82
N ASP A 216 8.56 30.69 6.10
CA ASP A 216 8.45 30.17 7.46
C ASP A 216 9.81 30.24 8.15
N SER A 217 9.86 31.02 9.24
CA SER A 217 11.03 31.16 10.09
C SER A 217 10.73 30.60 11.48
N GLY A 218 11.45 29.54 11.86
CA GLY A 218 11.43 28.98 13.21
C GLY A 218 11.02 27.51 13.30
N ALA A 219 11.17 26.96 14.50
CA ALA A 219 10.93 25.56 14.78
C ALA A 219 9.43 25.24 14.90
N PHE A 220 9.06 24.01 14.51
CA PHE A 220 7.79 23.40 14.84
C PHE A 220 7.86 22.79 16.24
N SER A 221 6.86 23.03 17.07
CA SER A 221 6.65 22.26 18.29
C SER A 221 5.18 22.03 18.53
N ALA A 222 4.84 20.89 19.15
CA ALA A 222 3.48 20.54 19.50
C ALA A 222 3.46 19.92 20.89
N SER A 223 2.51 20.35 21.72
CA SER A 223 2.18 19.72 23.00
C SER A 223 0.68 19.51 23.10
N LYS A 224 0.23 18.66 24.02
CA LYS A 224 -1.19 18.44 24.31
C LYS A 224 -1.42 18.63 25.80
N GLU A 225 -2.44 19.39 26.17
CA GLU A 225 -2.92 19.53 27.55
C GLU A 225 -4.43 19.33 27.54
N GLY A 226 -4.92 18.36 28.31
CA GLY A 226 -6.30 17.87 28.19
C GLY A 226 -6.62 17.47 26.76
N ASP A 227 -7.66 18.08 26.20
CA ASP A 227 -8.15 17.82 24.83
C ASP A 227 -7.66 18.85 23.81
N ILE A 228 -6.68 19.68 24.16
CA ILE A 228 -6.18 20.77 23.30
C ILE A 228 -4.74 20.50 22.89
N TYR A 229 -4.49 20.52 21.58
CA TYR A 229 -3.16 20.57 21.00
C TYR A 229 -2.68 22.02 20.89
N PHE A 230 -1.54 22.33 21.48
CA PHE A 230 -0.85 23.61 21.37
C PHE A 230 0.26 23.48 20.33
N ILE A 231 0.03 24.06 19.15
CA ILE A 231 0.94 24.01 18.02
C ILE A 231 1.68 25.34 17.90
N ARG A 232 3.00 25.29 17.78
CA ARG A 232 3.84 26.45 17.50
C ARG A 232 4.60 26.24 16.19
N ILE A 233 4.54 27.25 15.33
CA ILE A 233 5.26 27.29 14.06
C ILE A 233 5.98 28.64 14.00
N GLY A 234 7.22 28.68 14.49
CA GLY A 234 7.95 29.92 14.69
C GLY A 234 7.20 30.89 15.63
N LYS A 235 6.65 31.97 15.06
CA LYS A 235 5.83 32.95 15.78
C LYS A 235 4.34 32.58 15.86
N GLU A 236 3.87 31.73 14.95
CA GLU A 236 2.48 31.32 14.90
C GLU A 236 2.16 30.36 16.05
N ARG A 237 0.95 30.49 16.61
CA ARG A 237 0.40 29.60 17.62
C ARG A 237 -1.01 29.19 17.23
N TYR A 238 -1.36 27.93 17.44
CA TYR A 238 -2.69 27.40 17.19
C TYR A 238 -3.11 26.49 18.34
N GLU A 239 -4.36 26.60 18.77
CA GLU A 239 -4.99 25.70 19.75
C GLU A 239 -6.04 24.87 19.01
N ILE A 240 -5.79 23.57 18.87
CA ILE A 240 -6.63 22.67 18.09
C ILE A 240 -7.25 21.65 19.05
N PHE A 241 -8.58 21.62 19.14
CA PHE A 241 -9.28 20.63 19.95
C PHE A 241 -9.17 19.23 19.35
N GLU A 242 -9.08 18.21 20.19
CA GLU A 242 -8.93 16.81 19.79
C GLU A 242 -10.11 16.30 18.96
N ALA A 243 -11.33 16.78 19.24
CA ALA A 243 -12.52 16.48 18.44
C ALA A 243 -12.38 16.90 16.96
N ILE A 244 -11.54 17.89 16.65
CA ILE A 244 -11.22 18.25 15.27
C ILE A 244 -10.52 17.09 14.56
N ILE A 245 -9.69 16.32 15.27
CA ILE A 245 -8.92 15.21 14.69
C ILE A 245 -9.73 13.92 14.64
N PHE A 246 -10.50 13.63 15.68
CA PHE A 246 -11.17 12.33 15.84
C PHE A 246 -12.67 12.33 15.48
N GLY A 247 -13.28 13.50 15.34
CA GLY A 247 -14.75 13.60 15.25
C GLY A 247 -15.37 13.79 16.64
N GLY A 248 -16.64 14.17 16.67
CA GLY A 248 -17.47 14.22 17.88
C GLY A 248 -18.37 13.01 18.00
#